data_AF-A0AB36SZN4-F1
#
_entry.id   AF-A0AB36SZN4-F1
#
_cell.length_a   1.000
_cell.length_b   1.000
_cell.length_c   1.000
_cell.angle_alpha   90.00
_cell.angle_beta   90.00
_cell.angle_gamma   90.00
#
_symmetry.space_group_name_H-M   'P 1'
#
loop_
_entity.id
_entity.type
_entity.pdbx_description
1 polymer ?
#
loop_
_entity_poly.entity_id
_entity_poly.type
_entity_poly.pdbx_seq_one_letter_code
_entity_poly.pdbx_strand_id
1 'polypeptide(L)' 'MHHTKIFDYGILINKGSTDRSVEICKQFVPHWEVRNSANLEFDALATDREVMEVEQEVERCTG' A
#
# COMPACT_ATOMS: atom_id res chain seq x y z
N MET A 1 14.80 -3.30 7.83
CA MET A 1 14.55 -1.85 7.67
C MET A 1 15.55 -1.26 6.65
N HIS A 2 15.52 -1.76 5.40
CA HIS A 2 16.48 -1.38 4.34
C HIS A 2 15.79 -0.62 3.20
N HIS A 3 14.58 -1.05 2.81
CA HIS A 3 13.83 -0.46 1.70
C HIS A 3 13.12 0.87 2.03
N THR A 4 12.78 1.11 3.31
CA THR A 4 12.03 2.31 3.72
C THR A 4 12.81 3.61 3.61
N LYS A 5 14.15 3.55 3.58
CA LYS A 5 15.02 4.74 3.45
C LYS A 5 15.28 5.14 2.00
N ILE A 6 14.78 4.36 1.04
CA ILE A 6 14.98 4.58 -0.39
C ILE A 6 13.85 5.45 -0.96
N PHE A 7 12.70 5.49 -0.28
CA PHE A 7 11.49 6.17 -0.75
C PHE A 7 10.96 7.11 0.32
N ASP A 8 10.73 8.37 -0.05
CA ASP A 8 10.15 9.40 0.84
C ASP A 8 8.64 9.27 1.01
N TYR A 9 7.98 8.55 0.11
CA TYR A 9 6.54 8.29 0.13
C TYR A 9 6.27 6.87 -0.34
N GLY A 10 5.23 6.25 0.23
CA GLY A 10 4.78 4.92 -0.15
C GLY A 10 3.32 4.74 0.25
N ILE A 11 2.66 3.81 -0.43
CA ILE A 11 1.27 3.43 -0.21
C ILE A 11 1.24 1.97 0.23
N LEU A 12 0.68 1.69 1.39
CA LEU A 12 0.44 0.36 1.92
C LEU A 12 -1.01 -0.06 1.61
N ILE A 13 -1.18 -1.09 0.78
CA ILE A 13 -2.49 -1.69 0.51
C ILE A 13 -2.74 -2.79 1.55
N ASN A 14 -3.62 -2.53 2.51
CA ASN A 14 -4.03 -3.47 3.54
C ASN A 14 -5.07 -4.47 2.98
N LYS A 15 -4.67 -5.72 2.79
CA LYS A 15 -5.53 -6.85 2.37
C LYS A 15 -6.40 -7.40 3.52
N GLY A 16 -7.11 -6.50 4.21
CA GLY A 16 -8.01 -6.89 5.29
C GLY A 16 -7.31 -7.52 6.49
N SER A 17 -6.04 -7.19 6.74
CA SER A 17 -5.33 -7.75 7.89
C SER A 17 -6.02 -7.38 9.18
N THR A 18 -6.28 -8.38 10.03
CA THR A 18 -6.91 -8.22 11.35
C THR A 18 -5.90 -8.25 12.48
N ASP A 19 -4.63 -8.47 12.15
CA ASP A 19 -3.52 -8.46 13.08
C ASP A 19 -2.88 -7.06 13.19
N ARG A 20 -1.69 -6.99 13.79
CA ARG A 20 -0.98 -5.72 14.03
C ARG A 20 -0.16 -5.24 12.84
N SER A 21 -0.31 -5.82 11.64
CA SER A 21 0.53 -5.50 10.48
C SER A 21 0.50 -4.01 10.13
N VAL A 22 -0.67 -3.38 10.09
CA VAL A 22 -0.79 -1.93 9.80
C VAL A 22 -0.15 -1.08 10.90
N GLU A 23 -0.30 -1.47 12.16
CA GLU A 23 0.32 -0.76 13.29
C GLU A 23 1.84 -0.80 13.18
N ILE A 24 2.40 -1.98 12.89
CA ILE A 24 3.83 -2.20 12.74
C ILE A 24 4.36 -1.40 11.55
N CYS A 25 3.66 -1.39 10.41
CA CYS A 25 4.02 -0.54 9.27
C CYS A 25 4.08 0.94 9.67
N LYS A 26 3.08 1.44 10.40
CA LYS A 26 3.06 2.83 10.88
C LYS A 26 4.18 3.16 11.86
N GLN A 27 4.70 2.19 12.62
CA GLN A 27 5.87 2.41 13.48
C GLN A 27 7.15 2.66 12.65
N PHE A 28 7.28 2.01 11.50
CA PHE A 28 8.46 2.12 10.65
C PHE A 28 8.37 3.26 9.62
N VAL A 29 7.17 3.48 9.07
CA VAL A 29 6.88 4.45 8.01
C VAL A 29 5.57 5.20 8.32
N PRO A 30 5.56 6.06 9.36
CA PRO A 30 4.33 6.72 9.83
C PRO A 30 3.71 7.68 8.80
N HIS A 31 4.49 8.11 7.81
CA HIS A 31 4.10 9.05 6.77
C HIS A 31 3.55 8.36 5.51
N TRP A 32 3.64 7.03 5.43
CA TRP A 32 3.07 6.29 4.30
C TRP A 32 1.55 6.27 4.40
N GLU A 33 0.90 6.33 3.24
CA GLU A 33 -0.54 6.21 3.15
C GLU A 33 -0.95 4.75 3.35
N VAL A 34 -2.06 4.51 4.04
CA VAL A 34 -2.63 3.16 4.19
C VAL A 34 -4.00 3.14 3.52
N ARG A 35 -4.15 2.28 2.51
CA ARG A 35 -5.41 2.06 1.78
C ARG A 35 -5.92 0.65 2.08
N ASN A 36 -7.21 0.49 2.36
CA ASN A 36 -7.79 -0.84 2.49
C ASN A 36 -8.11 -1.40 1.12
N SER A 37 -7.79 -2.67 0.91
CA SER A 37 -8.09 -3.35 -0.34
C SER A 37 -9.59 -3.58 -0.52
N ALA A 38 -10.06 -3.50 -1.76
CA ALA A 38 -11.40 -3.93 -2.14
C ALA A 38 -11.53 -5.46 -2.25
N ASN A 39 -10.41 -6.18 -2.37
CA ASN A 39 -10.35 -7.63 -2.54
C ASN A 39 -9.70 -8.27 -1.31
N LEU A 40 -10.52 -8.80 -0.40
CA LEU A 40 -10.04 -9.39 0.87
C LEU A 40 -9.31 -10.72 0.68
N GLU A 41 -9.76 -11.52 -0.29
CA GLU A 41 -9.10 -12.77 -0.65
C GLU A 41 -7.97 -12.50 -1.66
N PHE A 42 -6.88 -13.26 -1.54
CA PHE A 42 -5.77 -13.13 -2.47
C PHE A 42 -6.14 -13.74 -3.83
N ASP A 43 -6.26 -12.86 -4.82
CA ASP A 43 -6.29 -13.21 -6.24
C ASP A 43 -5.19 -12.42 -6.94
N ALA A 44 -4.36 -13.12 -7.72
CA ALA A 44 -3.18 -12.52 -8.34
C ALA A 44 -3.57 -11.43 -9.37
N LEU A 45 -4.60 -11.68 -10.18
CA LEU A 45 -5.02 -10.73 -11.22
C LEU A 45 -5.73 -9.51 -10.62
N ALA A 46 -6.54 -9.72 -9.58
CA ALA A 46 -7.21 -8.64 -8.86
C ALA A 46 -6.21 -7.78 -8.09
N THR A 47 -5.18 -8.39 -7.50
CA THR A 47 -4.12 -7.67 -6.79
C THR A 47 -3.26 -6.86 -7.76
N ASP A 48 -2.87 -7.44 -8.90
CA ASP A 48 -2.11 -6.74 -9.94
C ASP A 48 -2.89 -5.52 -10.45
N ARG A 49 -4.19 -5.70 -10.75
CA ARG A 49 -5.06 -4.60 -11.18
C ARG A 49 -5.18 -3.49 -10.13
N GLU A 50 -5.34 -3.85 -8.86
CA GLU A 50 -5.45 -2.89 -7.76
C GLU A 50 -4.17 -2.06 -7.61
N VAL A 51 -2.99 -2.68 -7.78
CA VAL A 51 -1.72 -1.96 -7.81
C VAL A 51 -1.67 -1.00 -8.99
N MET A 52 -2.02 -1.45 -10.20
CA MET A 52 -2.04 -0.60 -11.39
C MET A 52 -2.99 0.60 -11.26
N GLU A 53 -4.15 0.43 -10.62
CA GLU A 53 -5.11 1.52 -10.37
C GLU A 53 -4.51 2.58 -9.43
N VAL A 54 -3.84 2.16 -8.36
CA VAL A 54 -3.13 3.06 -7.44
C VAL A 54 -2.00 3.79 -8.15
N GLU A 55 -1.21 3.09 -8.96
CA GLU A 55 -0.12 3.70 -9.75
C GLU A 55 -0.64 4.79 -10.70
N GLN A 56 -1.73 4.52 -11.42
CA GLN A 56 -2.36 5.50 -12.33
C GLN A 56 -2.89 6.73 -11.59
N GLU A 57 -3.45 6.55 -10.39
CA GLU A 57 -3.94 7.67 -9.57
C GLU A 57 -2.77 8.58 -9.16
N VAL A 58 -1.68 7.98 -8.66
CA VAL A 58 -0.48 8.72 -8.26
C VAL A 58 0.10 9.49 -9.43
N GLU A 59 0.25 8.85 -10.60
CA GLU A 59 0.77 9.49 -11.81
C GLU A 59 -0.06 10.73 -12.20
N ARG A 60 -1.40 10.62 -12.17
CA ARG A 60 -2.31 11.75 -12.46
C ARG A 60 -2.22 12.89 -11.47
N CYS A 61 -1.93 12.62 -10.20
CA CYS A 61 -1.79 13.66 -9.17
C CYS A 61 -0.43 14.36 -9.19
N THR A 62 0.59 13.71 -9.77
CA THR A 62 1.95 14.26 -9.90
C THR A 62 2.25 14.92 -11.25
N GLY A 63 1.31 14.85 -12.20
CA GLY A 63 1.41 15.43 -13.55
C GLY A 63 0.97 16.88 -13.67
#